data_AF-A0AAU0BFP6-F1
#
_entry.id   AF-A0AAU0BFP6-F1
#
_cell.length_a   1.000
_cell.length_b   1.000
_cell.length_c   1.000
_cell.angle_alpha   90.00
_cell.angle_beta   90.00
_cell.angle_gamma   90.00
#
_symmetry.space_group_name_H-M   'P 1'
#
loop_
_entity.id
_entity.type
_entity.pdbx_description
1 polymer ?
#
loop_
_entity_poly.entity_id
_entity_poly.type
_entity_poly.pdbx_seq_one_letter_code
_entity_poly.pdbx_strand_id
1 'polypeptide(L)'
;MSDHVVPTPHPSWLALGTGAAKRKLPIDSFDKPHHLRPNKKGFDMSSTFEWVDFPEGRARFSGGIRGFDELGHETFSVEIDQAEVFGELDQKWLEDKVHFNIHIISFGYLDELQVGMPLPSFSTRAFTLDQLETVKLLVNRLIAAGLQFEDRPSVLRESKKSFFTGKVIFEQDWALVDSAASLGLSNE
;
A
#
# COMPACT_ATOMS: atom_id res chain seq x y z
N MET A 1 5.40 -38.00 -54.66
CA MET A 1 5.25 -37.68 -56.10
C MET A 1 3.93 -36.93 -56.21
N SER A 2 3.85 -35.62 -56.37
CA SER A 2 4.78 -34.71 -57.03
C SER A 2 4.72 -33.32 -56.42
N ASP A 3 5.90 -32.71 -56.32
CA ASP A 3 6.14 -31.31 -56.06
C ASP A 3 5.62 -30.44 -57.21
N HIS A 4 5.08 -29.25 -56.90
CA HIS A 4 5.10 -28.13 -57.84
C HIS A 4 5.44 -26.82 -57.13
N VAL A 5 6.54 -26.26 -57.62
CA VAL A 5 7.25 -25.04 -57.23
C VAL A 5 6.72 -23.85 -58.06
N VAL A 6 6.35 -22.77 -57.36
CA VAL A 6 6.44 -21.29 -57.58
C VAL A 6 6.43 -20.72 -59.03
N PRO A 7 5.88 -19.51 -59.28
CA PRO A 7 6.69 -18.28 -59.12
C PRO A 7 5.93 -17.04 -58.58
N THR A 8 6.63 -16.24 -57.77
CA THR A 8 6.32 -14.82 -57.50
C THR A 8 6.56 -13.94 -58.73
N PRO A 9 5.84 -12.82 -58.87
CA PRO A 9 6.56 -11.55 -59.05
C PRO A 9 5.92 -10.34 -58.33
N HIS A 10 6.78 -9.48 -57.77
CA HIS A 10 6.61 -8.04 -57.55
C HIS A 10 7.57 -7.32 -58.54
N PRO A 11 7.62 -5.97 -58.67
CA PRO A 11 6.67 -4.90 -58.31
C PRO A 11 6.48 -3.86 -59.47
N SER A 12 5.53 -2.92 -59.37
CA SER A 12 5.75 -1.55 -59.89
C SER A 12 4.78 -0.53 -59.31
N TRP A 13 5.35 0.58 -58.87
CA TRP A 13 4.74 1.82 -58.41
C TRP A 13 4.29 2.70 -59.59
N LEU A 14 3.19 3.46 -59.42
CA LEU A 14 3.00 4.85 -59.90
C LEU A 14 1.53 5.28 -59.77
N ALA A 15 1.26 6.32 -58.99
CA ALA A 15 0.31 7.37 -59.37
C ALA A 15 0.55 8.62 -58.51
N LEU A 16 0.91 9.69 -59.22
CA LEU A 16 1.06 11.07 -58.74
C LEU A 16 -0.29 11.67 -58.33
N GLY A 17 -0.26 12.52 -57.30
CA GLY A 17 -1.28 13.53 -57.02
C GLY A 17 -0.61 14.80 -56.50
N THR A 18 -0.64 15.85 -57.30
CA THR A 18 0.05 17.13 -57.20
C THR A 18 -0.62 18.13 -56.24
N GLY A 19 0.18 18.93 -55.52
CA GLY A 19 -0.26 20.15 -54.84
C GLY A 19 0.86 20.90 -54.12
N ALA A 20 1.35 21.98 -54.73
CA ALA A 20 2.37 22.93 -54.23
C ALA A 20 1.87 23.76 -53.02
N ALA A 21 2.65 24.48 -52.19
CA ALA A 21 3.91 25.17 -52.41
C ALA A 21 4.62 25.58 -51.09
N LYS A 22 5.97 25.51 -51.12
CA LYS A 22 7.00 26.45 -50.62
C LYS A 22 6.90 27.07 -49.21
N ARG A 23 7.98 26.85 -48.42
CA ARG A 23 9.02 27.85 -48.08
C ARG A 23 10.27 27.15 -47.53
N LYS A 24 11.46 27.58 -47.98
CA LYS A 24 12.79 27.10 -47.55
C LYS A 24 13.50 28.20 -46.74
N LEU A 25 14.10 27.77 -45.61
CA LEU A 25 15.44 28.09 -45.06
C LEU A 25 15.69 29.49 -44.42
N PRO A 26 16.55 29.61 -43.36
CA PRO A 26 17.88 29.01 -43.29
C PRO A 26 18.29 28.29 -41.98
N ILE A 27 19.42 27.58 -42.12
CA ILE A 27 20.19 26.84 -41.11
C ILE A 27 21.26 27.80 -40.57
N ASP A 28 21.42 27.88 -39.25
CA ASP A 28 22.65 28.18 -38.48
C ASP A 28 22.31 27.85 -37.01
N SER A 29 22.85 26.80 -36.37
CA SER A 29 24.20 26.63 -35.77
C SER A 29 24.18 26.88 -34.24
N PHE A 30 24.60 25.86 -33.46
CA PHE A 30 24.80 25.78 -31.99
C PHE A 30 23.51 25.88 -31.12
N ASP A 31 23.18 24.96 -30.21
CA ASP A 31 24.00 24.36 -29.16
C ASP A 31 23.42 23.00 -28.69
N LYS A 32 24.24 22.22 -27.99
CA LYS A 32 24.01 20.83 -27.52
C LYS A 32 22.71 20.64 -26.69
N PRO A 33 22.17 19.39 -26.60
CA PRO A 33 21.02 19.11 -25.75
C PRO A 33 21.32 19.52 -24.31
N HIS A 34 20.44 20.33 -23.72
CA HIS A 34 20.46 20.59 -22.29
C HIS A 34 20.40 19.25 -21.57
N HIS A 35 21.54 18.84 -21.03
CA HIS A 35 21.60 17.91 -19.92
C HIS A 35 20.61 18.40 -18.87
N LEU A 36 19.50 17.68 -18.74
CA LEU A 36 18.73 17.66 -17.50
C LEU A 36 19.72 17.21 -16.44
N ARG A 37 20.24 18.19 -15.70
CA ARG A 37 20.99 17.97 -14.48
C ARG A 37 20.09 17.10 -13.60
N PRO A 38 20.58 15.99 -13.02
CA PRO A 38 19.81 15.32 -11.98
C PRO A 38 19.66 16.33 -10.86
N ASN A 39 18.43 16.79 -10.65
CA ASN A 39 18.17 17.78 -9.63
C ASN A 39 18.38 17.11 -8.28
N LYS A 40 19.17 17.79 -7.45
CA LYS A 40 19.55 17.44 -6.07
C LYS A 40 18.38 16.83 -5.29
N LYS A 41 18.64 15.67 -4.65
CA LYS A 41 17.91 15.07 -3.51
C LYS A 41 16.53 15.69 -3.27
N GLY A 42 15.53 15.26 -4.05
CA GLY A 42 14.15 15.28 -3.59
C GLY A 42 14.05 14.26 -2.46
N PHE A 43 13.58 14.69 -1.29
CA PHE A 43 13.28 13.80 -0.18
C PHE A 43 12.06 12.97 -0.60
N ASP A 44 12.26 11.67 -0.84
CA ASP A 44 11.20 10.79 -1.31
C ASP A 44 10.43 10.23 -0.10
N MET A 45 9.30 10.86 0.22
CA MET A 45 8.38 10.39 1.27
C MET A 45 7.63 9.10 0.88
N SER A 46 7.87 8.54 -0.32
CA SER A 46 7.10 7.39 -0.83
C SER A 46 7.38 6.09 -0.07
N SER A 47 8.65 5.82 0.29
CA SER A 47 9.05 4.52 0.82
C SER A 47 8.37 4.10 2.13
N THR A 48 7.95 5.06 2.97
CA THR A 48 7.30 4.78 4.27
C THR A 48 5.92 4.12 4.13
N PHE A 49 5.23 4.37 3.02
CA PHE A 49 3.87 3.90 2.75
C PHE A 49 3.80 2.86 1.62
N GLU A 50 4.95 2.36 1.19
CA GLU A 50 5.04 1.24 0.26
C GLU A 50 4.76 -0.09 0.96
N TRP A 51 4.38 -1.09 0.17
CA TRP A 51 4.22 -2.45 0.63
C TRP A 51 5.56 -3.02 1.11
N VAL A 52 5.52 -3.63 2.30
CA VAL A 52 6.63 -4.42 2.84
C VAL A 52 6.29 -5.89 2.69
N ASP A 53 7.12 -6.62 1.94
CA ASP A 53 6.96 -8.06 1.75
C ASP A 53 7.61 -8.85 2.90
N PHE A 54 6.86 -9.81 3.43
CA PHE A 54 7.28 -10.79 4.42
C PHE A 54 7.00 -12.21 3.93
N PRO A 55 7.59 -13.26 4.54
CA PRO A 55 7.30 -14.65 4.16
C PRO A 55 5.83 -15.03 4.25
N GLU A 56 5.09 -14.42 5.19
CA GLU A 56 3.69 -14.74 5.46
C GLU A 56 2.69 -13.88 4.66
N GLY A 57 3.17 -12.89 3.90
CA GLY A 57 2.34 -11.93 3.17
C GLY A 57 2.96 -10.54 3.17
N ARG A 58 2.18 -9.52 2.83
CA ARG A 58 2.65 -8.14 2.80
C ARG A 58 1.74 -7.20 3.57
N ALA A 59 2.34 -6.16 4.12
CA ALA A 59 1.65 -5.13 4.88
C ALA A 59 2.27 -3.77 4.62
N ARG A 60 1.52 -2.69 4.84
CA ARG A 60 2.03 -1.31 4.77
C ARG A 60 1.36 -0.41 5.80
N PHE A 61 2.03 0.70 6.10
CA PHE A 61 1.33 1.86 6.63
C PHE A 61 0.59 2.52 5.47
N SER A 62 -0.66 2.93 5.70
CA SER A 62 -1.48 3.64 4.71
C SER A 62 -1.67 5.13 5.06
N GLY A 63 -1.20 5.53 6.25
CA GLY A 63 -1.05 6.93 6.65
C GLY A 63 -2.24 7.45 7.44
N GLY A 64 -2.24 8.77 7.69
CA GLY A 64 -3.31 9.43 8.40
C GLY A 64 -4.48 9.76 7.48
N ILE A 65 -5.65 9.21 7.73
CA ILE A 65 -6.90 9.58 7.04
C ILE A 65 -7.80 10.41 7.94
N ARG A 66 -8.79 11.07 7.32
CA ARG A 66 -9.97 11.53 8.03
C ARG A 66 -11.08 10.50 7.81
N GLY A 67 -11.46 9.83 8.89
CA GLY A 67 -12.51 8.83 8.87
C GLY A 67 -13.89 9.46 8.68
N PHE A 68 -14.92 8.62 8.68
CA PHE A 68 -16.31 9.08 8.59
C PHE A 68 -16.69 10.05 9.73
N ASP A 69 -16.04 9.94 10.89
CA ASP A 69 -16.25 10.80 12.06
C ASP A 69 -15.47 12.13 12.00
N GLU A 70 -14.76 12.38 10.90
CA GLU A 70 -13.86 13.52 10.68
C GLU A 70 -12.64 13.59 11.60
N LEU A 71 -12.37 12.54 12.40
CA LEU A 71 -11.18 12.42 13.22
C LEU A 71 -10.00 11.87 12.40
N GLY A 72 -8.79 12.18 12.87
CA GLY A 72 -7.57 11.65 12.27
C GLY A 72 -7.33 10.23 12.74
N HIS A 73 -7.29 9.27 11.83
CA HIS A 73 -6.95 7.87 12.11
C HIS A 73 -5.66 7.50 11.42
N GLU A 74 -4.73 6.90 12.15
CA GLU A 74 -3.54 6.29 11.56
C GLU A 74 -3.89 4.88 11.09
N THR A 75 -3.66 4.63 9.80
CA THR A 75 -4.10 3.39 9.17
C THR A 75 -2.93 2.52 8.74
N PHE A 76 -3.19 1.21 8.74
CA PHE A 76 -2.34 0.22 8.11
C PHE A 76 -3.19 -0.68 7.21
N SER A 77 -2.53 -1.38 6.30
CA SER A 77 -3.19 -2.40 5.50
C SER A 77 -2.37 -3.68 5.40
N VAL A 78 -3.10 -4.77 5.20
CA VAL A 78 -2.57 -6.11 5.02
C VAL A 78 -3.23 -6.72 3.78
N GLU A 79 -2.46 -7.41 2.96
CA GLU A 79 -3.03 -8.21 1.88
C GLU A 79 -3.47 -9.58 2.40
N ILE A 80 -4.76 -9.87 2.29
CA ILE A 80 -5.36 -11.17 2.64
C ILE A 80 -6.24 -11.63 1.48
N ASP A 81 -5.99 -12.85 0.97
CA ASP A 81 -6.71 -13.41 -0.17
C ASP A 81 -6.78 -12.46 -1.39
N GLN A 82 -5.65 -11.81 -1.70
CA GLN A 82 -5.51 -10.82 -2.79
C GLN A 82 -6.36 -9.55 -2.63
N ALA A 83 -6.95 -9.34 -1.45
CA ALA A 83 -7.63 -8.10 -1.09
C ALA A 83 -6.77 -7.30 -0.12
N GLU A 84 -6.68 -5.99 -0.34
CA GLU A 84 -6.17 -5.06 0.66
C GLU A 84 -7.24 -4.86 1.74
N VAL A 85 -6.86 -5.11 2.98
CA VAL A 85 -7.72 -4.97 4.15
C VAL A 85 -7.10 -3.95 5.09
N PHE A 86 -7.89 -2.98 5.50
CA PHE A 86 -7.45 -1.86 6.31
C PHE A 86 -7.74 -2.10 7.80
N GLY A 87 -6.89 -1.52 8.63
CA GLY A 87 -7.08 -1.40 10.06
C GLY A 87 -6.56 -0.08 10.61
N GLU A 88 -6.91 0.15 11.86
CA GLU A 88 -6.58 1.34 12.63
C GLU A 88 -5.57 1.01 13.71
N LEU A 89 -4.59 1.90 13.90
CA LEU A 89 -3.72 1.85 15.05
C LEU A 89 -3.52 3.22 15.69
N ASP A 90 -3.15 3.24 16.96
CA ASP A 90 -2.78 4.47 17.67
C ASP A 90 -1.74 4.20 18.78
N GLN A 91 -1.20 5.27 19.34
CA GLN A 91 -0.37 5.25 20.54
C GLN A 91 -1.21 5.11 21.80
N LYS A 92 -1.00 4.04 22.57
CA LYS A 92 -1.57 3.88 23.92
C LYS A 92 -0.53 4.28 24.96
N TRP A 93 -0.63 5.51 25.44
CA TRP A 93 0.25 6.09 26.46
C TRP A 93 0.09 5.36 27.80
N LEU A 94 1.23 5.09 28.44
CA LEU A 94 1.26 4.61 29.82
C LEU A 94 1.02 5.76 30.81
N GLU A 95 0.77 5.43 32.07
CA GLU A 95 0.45 6.41 33.14
C GLU A 95 1.52 7.49 33.31
N ASP A 96 2.79 7.16 33.02
CA ASP A 96 3.90 8.09 33.10
C ASP A 96 3.91 9.17 32.00
N LYS A 97 3.08 9.02 30.97
CA LYS A 97 2.96 9.92 29.80
C LYS A 97 4.28 10.13 29.05
N VAL A 98 5.21 9.20 29.20
CA VAL A 98 6.53 9.19 28.56
C VAL A 98 6.68 7.95 27.69
N HIS A 99 6.11 6.83 28.11
CA HIS A 99 6.13 5.61 27.33
C HIS A 99 4.79 5.38 26.64
N PHE A 100 4.83 4.81 25.45
CA PHE A 100 3.63 4.37 24.74
C PHE A 100 3.80 2.97 24.15
N ASN A 101 2.69 2.26 24.04
CA ASN A 101 2.56 1.04 23.26
C ASN A 101 1.87 1.37 21.93
N ILE A 102 1.96 0.47 20.95
CA ILE A 102 1.12 0.54 19.76
C ILE A 102 -0.14 -0.28 20.01
N HIS A 103 -1.26 0.28 19.58
CA HIS A 103 -2.57 -0.24 19.86
C HIS A 103 -3.32 -0.46 18.56
N ILE A 104 -3.69 -1.70 18.28
CA ILE A 104 -4.49 -2.06 17.12
C ILE A 104 -5.96 -1.99 17.57
N ILE A 105 -6.66 -0.99 17.05
CA ILE A 105 -8.01 -0.62 17.48
C ILE A 105 -9.04 -1.46 16.71
N SER A 106 -8.88 -1.50 15.39
CA SER A 106 -9.83 -2.16 14.50
C SER A 106 -9.13 -2.69 13.25
N PHE A 107 -9.69 -3.72 12.63
CA PHE A 107 -9.22 -4.32 11.38
C PHE A 107 -10.35 -5.04 10.66
N GLY A 108 -10.35 -4.96 9.34
CA GLY A 108 -11.27 -5.73 8.50
C GLY A 108 -12.02 -4.91 7.46
N TYR A 109 -11.73 -3.62 7.33
CA TYR A 109 -12.40 -2.75 6.36
C TYR A 109 -11.85 -3.00 4.95
N LEU A 110 -12.74 -3.12 3.97
CA LEU A 110 -12.39 -3.21 2.55
C LEU A 110 -12.34 -1.82 1.88
N ASP A 111 -12.67 -0.78 2.63
CA ASP A 111 -12.65 0.62 2.21
C ASP A 111 -11.94 1.43 3.30
N GLU A 112 -10.81 2.03 2.96
CA GLU A 112 -9.99 2.82 3.88
C GLU A 112 -10.79 3.95 4.53
N LEU A 113 -11.71 4.59 3.80
CA LEU A 113 -12.49 5.73 4.32
C LEU A 113 -13.48 5.35 5.43
N GLN A 114 -13.69 4.04 5.65
CA GLN A 114 -14.57 3.52 6.71
C GLN A 114 -13.81 3.11 7.97
N VAL A 115 -12.48 3.21 7.98
CA VAL A 115 -11.69 3.02 9.20
C VAL A 115 -12.17 4.01 10.27
N GLY A 116 -12.32 3.53 11.50
CA GLY A 116 -12.92 4.27 12.63
C GLY A 116 -14.42 4.03 12.81
N MET A 117 -15.13 3.47 11.83
CA MET A 117 -16.53 3.07 12.02
C MET A 117 -16.65 1.87 12.98
N PRO A 118 -17.68 1.80 13.85
CA PRO A 118 -17.90 0.62 14.68
C PRO A 118 -17.99 -0.68 13.88
N LEU A 119 -17.36 -1.74 14.38
CA LEU A 119 -17.51 -3.09 13.83
C LEU A 119 -18.82 -3.72 14.33
N PRO A 120 -19.59 -4.42 13.48
CA PRO A 120 -19.44 -4.51 12.02
C PRO A 120 -19.92 -3.24 11.29
N SER A 121 -19.30 -2.94 10.15
CA SER A 121 -19.73 -1.93 9.17
C SER A 121 -19.99 -2.54 7.78
N PHE A 122 -20.51 -1.75 6.85
CA PHE A 122 -20.86 -2.21 5.50
C PHE A 122 -19.67 -2.76 4.69
N SER A 123 -18.45 -2.28 4.94
CA SER A 123 -17.23 -2.75 4.25
C SER A 123 -16.44 -3.77 5.06
N THR A 124 -16.95 -4.24 6.20
CA THR A 124 -16.18 -5.14 7.07
C THR A 124 -16.30 -6.60 6.68
N ARG A 125 -15.15 -7.27 6.64
CA ARG A 125 -15.03 -8.71 6.38
C ARG A 125 -14.78 -9.45 7.70
N ALA A 126 -15.35 -10.65 7.83
CA ALA A 126 -15.03 -11.58 8.91
C ALA A 126 -13.87 -12.52 8.51
N PHE A 127 -13.08 -12.92 9.51
CA PHE A 127 -11.88 -13.74 9.34
C PHE A 127 -11.92 -15.00 10.18
N THR A 128 -11.19 -16.02 9.73
CA THR A 128 -10.86 -17.17 10.56
C THR A 128 -9.79 -16.80 11.60
N LEU A 129 -9.69 -17.59 12.68
CA LEU A 129 -8.66 -17.36 13.70
C LEU A 129 -7.24 -17.45 13.11
N ASP A 130 -6.98 -18.39 12.21
CA ASP A 130 -5.67 -18.55 11.56
C ASP A 130 -5.29 -17.33 10.70
N GLN A 131 -6.27 -16.74 10.01
CA GLN A 131 -6.07 -15.48 9.30
C GLN A 131 -5.73 -14.34 10.27
N LEU A 132 -6.43 -14.24 11.40
CA LEU A 132 -6.14 -13.20 12.40
C LEU A 132 -4.78 -13.39 13.07
N GLU A 133 -4.33 -14.62 13.31
CA GLU A 133 -2.96 -14.87 13.78
C GLU A 133 -1.90 -14.46 12.75
N THR A 134 -2.19 -14.71 11.46
CA THR A 134 -1.33 -14.22 10.37
C THR A 134 -1.29 -12.69 10.32
N VAL A 135 -2.44 -12.03 10.46
CA VAL A 135 -2.53 -10.56 10.53
C VAL A 135 -1.75 -10.03 11.72
N LYS A 136 -1.88 -10.62 12.92
CA LYS A 136 -1.08 -10.22 14.10
C LYS A 136 0.42 -10.31 13.81
N LEU A 137 0.86 -11.39 13.18
CA LEU A 137 2.27 -11.57 12.81
C LEU A 137 2.73 -10.49 11.83
N LEU A 138 1.98 -10.26 10.75
CA LEU A 138 2.29 -9.25 9.74
C LEU A 138 2.33 -7.84 10.33
N VAL A 139 1.38 -7.48 11.20
CA VAL A 139 1.35 -6.19 11.90
C VAL A 139 2.58 -6.02 12.79
N ASN A 140 2.95 -7.04 13.59
CA ASN A 140 4.15 -6.96 14.42
C ASN A 140 5.42 -6.78 13.58
N ARG A 141 5.53 -7.50 12.44
CA ARG A 141 6.65 -7.34 11.51
C ARG A 141 6.67 -5.95 10.86
N LEU A 142 5.51 -5.42 10.45
CA LEU A 142 5.37 -4.09 9.89
C LEU A 142 5.83 -3.01 10.89
N ILE A 143 5.40 -3.11 12.15
CA ILE A 143 5.84 -2.19 13.21
C ILE A 143 7.35 -2.26 13.41
N ALA A 144 7.92 -3.46 13.46
CA ALA A 144 9.37 -3.64 13.58
C ALA A 144 10.14 -3.06 12.39
N ALA A 145 9.63 -3.25 11.16
CA ALA A 145 10.20 -2.67 9.94
C ALA A 145 10.10 -1.14 9.94
N GLY A 146 8.95 -0.59 10.35
CA GLY A 146 8.70 0.85 10.41
C GLY A 146 9.65 1.61 11.35
N LEU A 147 10.18 0.94 12.39
CA LEU A 147 11.21 1.53 13.25
C LEU A 147 12.56 1.75 12.54
N GLN A 148 12.81 1.03 11.44
CA GLN A 148 14.02 1.11 10.63
C GLN A 148 13.90 2.08 9.46
N PHE A 149 12.70 2.59 9.17
CA PHE A 149 12.49 3.54 8.07
C PHE A 149 13.22 4.87 8.35
N GLU A 150 13.78 5.47 7.30
CA GLU A 150 14.42 6.78 7.40
C GLU A 150 13.43 7.85 7.86
N ASP A 151 12.22 7.85 7.29
CA ASP A 151 11.08 8.60 7.80
C ASP A 151 10.07 7.64 8.45
N ARG A 152 10.03 7.67 9.78
CA ARG A 152 9.13 6.81 10.55
C ARG A 152 7.69 7.30 10.44
N PRO A 153 6.72 6.36 10.32
CA PRO A 153 5.31 6.66 10.50
C PRO A 153 5.08 7.47 11.78
N SER A 154 4.18 8.44 11.73
CA SER A 154 3.81 9.33 12.85
C SER A 154 3.52 8.56 14.13
N VAL A 155 2.77 7.46 14.03
CA VAL A 155 2.41 6.59 15.16
C VAL A 155 3.63 5.93 15.83
N LEU A 156 4.76 5.78 15.14
CA LEU A 156 6.02 5.24 15.67
C LEU A 156 7.03 6.30 16.07
N ARG A 157 6.65 7.58 16.04
CA ARG A 157 7.59 8.69 16.24
C ARG A 157 7.94 8.86 17.72
N GLU A 158 9.20 8.58 18.02
CA GLU A 158 9.79 8.83 19.34
C GLU A 158 10.35 10.25 19.42
N SER A 159 10.47 10.77 20.64
CA SER A 159 11.07 12.07 20.93
C SER A 159 11.92 11.99 22.20
N LYS A 160 12.57 13.10 22.60
CA LYS A 160 13.29 13.16 23.88
C LYS A 160 12.39 12.92 25.10
N LYS A 161 11.07 12.96 24.93
CA LYS A 161 10.06 12.81 25.98
C LYS A 161 9.07 11.68 25.69
N SER A 162 9.23 10.96 24.59
CA SER A 162 8.32 9.89 24.19
C SER A 162 9.06 8.69 23.65
N PHE A 163 8.82 7.52 24.24
CA PHE A 163 9.55 6.30 23.92
C PHE A 163 8.59 5.14 23.67
N PHE A 164 8.81 4.43 22.56
CA PHE A 164 8.05 3.23 22.26
C PHE A 164 8.58 2.08 23.09
N THR A 165 7.71 1.36 23.78
CA THR A 165 8.10 0.21 24.63
C THR A 165 8.45 -1.04 23.84
N GLY A 166 8.14 -1.08 22.54
CA GLY A 166 8.21 -2.29 21.72
C GLY A 166 6.95 -3.16 21.78
N LYS A 167 5.94 -2.81 22.59
CA LYS A 167 4.74 -3.62 22.77
C LYS A 167 3.63 -3.22 21.79
N VAL A 168 3.09 -4.20 21.09
CA VAL A 168 1.85 -4.09 20.30
C VAL A 168 0.72 -4.76 21.06
N ILE A 169 -0.42 -4.08 21.18
CA ILE A 169 -1.62 -4.54 21.89
C ILE A 169 -2.77 -4.57 20.90
N PHE A 170 -3.48 -5.69 20.83
CA PHE A 170 -4.71 -5.84 20.03
C PHE A 170 -5.90 -5.69 20.97
N GLU A 171 -6.84 -4.79 20.65
CA GLU A 171 -8.04 -4.61 21.46
C GLU A 171 -8.92 -5.86 21.48
N GLN A 172 -9.80 -5.95 22.47
CA GLN A 172 -10.88 -6.93 22.40
C GLN A 172 -11.81 -6.56 21.22
N ASP A 173 -12.24 -7.57 20.47
CA ASP A 173 -13.13 -7.40 19.31
C ASP A 173 -12.58 -6.49 18.20
N TRP A 174 -11.24 -6.35 18.11
CA TRP A 174 -10.54 -5.56 17.09
C TRP A 174 -10.80 -6.04 15.64
N ALA A 175 -11.32 -7.25 15.44
CA ALA A 175 -11.68 -7.78 14.13
C ALA A 175 -12.87 -8.73 14.24
N LEU A 176 -13.66 -8.83 13.17
CA LEU A 176 -14.78 -9.77 13.11
C LEU A 176 -14.27 -11.20 12.90
N VAL A 177 -14.73 -12.13 13.75
CA VAL A 177 -14.42 -13.55 13.64
C VAL A 177 -15.59 -14.28 13.01
N ASP A 178 -15.32 -15.09 12.00
CA ASP A 178 -16.34 -15.97 11.42
C ASP A 178 -16.76 -17.03 12.45
N SER A 179 -17.98 -16.91 12.94
CA SER A 179 -18.54 -17.78 13.98
C SER A 179 -18.79 -19.22 13.50
N ALA A 180 -18.72 -19.49 12.19
CA ALA A 180 -18.74 -20.87 11.70
C ALA A 180 -17.53 -21.69 12.15
N ALA A 181 -16.42 -21.03 12.48
CA ALA A 181 -15.22 -21.68 13.03
C ALA A 181 -15.25 -21.85 14.56
N SER A 182 -16.15 -21.15 15.27
CA SER A 182 -16.24 -21.22 16.75
C SER A 182 -17.25 -22.25 17.27
N LEU A 183 -18.09 -22.83 16.40
CA LEU A 183 -19.10 -23.84 16.76
C LEU A 183 -18.59 -25.30 16.74
N GLY A 184 -17.30 -25.51 16.88
CA GLY A 184 -16.68 -26.83 16.98
C GLY A 184 -16.86 -27.56 18.33
N LEU A 185 -17.83 -27.19 19.18
CA LEU A 185 -18.07 -27.88 20.46
C LEU A 185 -19.56 -27.86 20.87
N SER A 186 -20.26 -28.96 20.59
CA SER A 186 -21.07 -29.78 21.52
C SER A 186 -22.13 -30.57 20.74
N ASN A 187 -21.76 -31.75 20.28
CA ASN A 187 -22.72 -32.85 20.16
C ASN A 187 -22.71 -33.56 21.50
N GLU A 188 -23.74 -33.34 22.31
CA GLU A 188 -24.24 -34.32 23.27
C GLU A 188 -25.62 -34.80 22.79
#